data_AF-K5WK15-F1
#
_entry.id   AF-K5WK15-F1
#
_cell.length_a   1.000
_cell.length_b   1.000
_cell.length_c   1.000
_cell.angle_alpha   90.00
_cell.angle_beta   90.00
_cell.angle_gamma   90.00
#
_symmetry.space_group_name_H-M   'P 1'
#
loop_
_entity.id
_entity.type
_entity.pdbx_description
1 polymer ?
#
loop_
_entity_poly.entity_id
_entity_poly.type
_entity_poly.pdbx_seq_one_letter_code
_entity_poly.pdbx_strand_id
1 'polypeptide(L)'
;MGLIVPILRILYVALNVYDTFKTLKPPPGSARTGGRPTVRAMSQRKRAMKGCLAIWLIWCCYAVYERTVDGIIGMFIPFYSEIKAILILFFLLTRARGAEPVYLHILRPMVKPYTATLDLVVEAVTQLGDLVFLFCAVP
;
A
#
# COMPACT_ATOMS: atom_id res chain seq x y z
N MET A 1 23.47 10.78 4.89
CA MET A 1 22.01 10.57 4.89
C MET A 1 21.44 11.16 6.17
N GLY A 2 20.67 12.25 6.08
CA GLY A 2 20.03 12.83 7.27
C GLY A 2 19.06 11.85 7.91
N LEU A 3 19.04 11.77 9.24
CA LEU A 3 18.18 10.87 10.02
C LEU A 3 16.66 11.07 9.75
N ILE A 4 16.30 12.20 9.14
CA ILE A 4 14.92 12.60 8.88
C ILE A 4 14.21 11.63 7.92
N VAL A 5 14.84 11.29 6.80
CA VAL A 5 14.24 10.39 5.80
C VAL A 5 13.91 9.01 6.40
N PRO A 6 14.84 8.27 7.03
CA PRO A 6 14.52 6.95 7.59
C PRO A 6 13.46 7.02 8.70
N ILE A 7 13.45 8.07 9.54
CA ILE A 7 12.39 8.26 10.54
C ILE A 7 11.03 8.44 9.87
N LEU A 8 10.93 9.28 8.83
CA LEU A 8 9.70 9.47 8.08
C LEU A 8 9.22 8.17 7.43
N ARG A 9 10.13 7.31 6.95
CA ARG A 9 9.79 6.01 6.38
C ARG A 9 9.20 5.06 7.41
N ILE A 10 9.85 4.94 8.57
CA ILE A 10 9.37 4.09 9.66
C ILE A 10 7.99 4.56 10.10
N LEU A 11 7.81 5.86 10.29
CA LEU A 11 6.52 6.45 10.66
C LEU A 11 5.45 6.18 9.60
N TYR A 12 5.77 6.38 8.32
CA TYR A 12 4.86 6.14 7.21
C TYR A 12 4.40 4.68 7.16
N VAL A 13 5.32 3.73 7.27
CA VAL A 13 5.00 2.30 7.30
C VAL A 13 4.20 1.93 8.55
N ALA A 14 4.60 2.39 9.73
CA ALA A 14 3.89 2.12 10.98
C ALA A 14 2.43 2.60 10.92
N LEU A 15 2.21 3.80 10.40
CA LEU A 15 0.86 4.34 10.24
C LEU A 15 0.05 3.58 9.17
N ASN A 16 0.66 3.16 8.06
CA ASN A 16 -0.02 2.35 7.06
C ASN A 16 -0.42 0.99 7.61
N VAL A 17 0.43 0.35 8.41
CA VAL A 17 0.10 -0.89 9.12
C VAL A 17 -1.07 -0.67 10.07
N TYR A 18 -1.05 0.42 10.85
CA TYR A 18 -2.13 0.77 11.76
C TYR A 18 -3.47 1.02 11.03
N ASP A 19 -3.44 1.77 9.92
CA ASP A 19 -4.63 2.06 9.12
C ASP A 19 -5.17 0.78 8.45
N THR A 20 -4.28 -0.11 8.01
CA THR A 20 -4.65 -1.44 7.48
C THR A 20 -5.35 -2.26 8.55
N PHE A 21 -4.76 -2.35 9.74
CA PHE A 21 -5.34 -3.08 10.87
C PHE A 21 -6.72 -2.54 11.25
N LYS A 22 -6.88 -1.21 11.31
CA LYS A 22 -8.17 -0.58 11.61
C LYS A 22 -9.22 -0.85 10.54
N THR A 23 -8.85 -0.81 9.26
CA THR A 23 -9.79 -0.98 8.13
C THR A 23 -10.20 -2.43 7.87
N LEU A 24 -9.37 -3.39 8.27
CA LEU A 24 -9.68 -4.81 8.17
C LEU A 24 -10.72 -5.28 9.20
N LYS A 25 -10.82 -4.61 10.35
CA LYS A 25 -11.82 -4.95 11.39
C LYS A 25 -13.25 -4.88 10.83
N PRO A 26 -14.10 -5.90 11.10
CA PRO A 26 -15.47 -5.88 10.65
C PRO A 26 -16.24 -4.73 11.33
N PRO A 27 -17.15 -4.05 10.60
CA PRO A 27 -17.95 -2.98 11.20
C PRO A 27 -18.87 -3.56 12.27
N PRO A 28 -19.12 -2.83 13.37
CA PRO A 28 -19.99 -3.30 14.45
C PRO A 28 -21.41 -3.57 13.92
N GLY A 29 -22.01 -4.65 14.43
CA GLY A 29 -23.39 -5.01 14.11
C GLY A 29 -24.36 -3.94 14.61
N SER A 30 -25.40 -3.66 13.83
CA SER A 30 -26.47 -2.75 14.27
C SER A 30 -27.51 -3.52 15.07
N ALA A 31 -27.88 -3.02 16.25
CA ALA A 31 -29.00 -3.58 17.03
C ALA A 31 -30.32 -3.57 16.23
N ARG A 32 -30.50 -2.58 15.34
CA ARG A 32 -31.67 -2.48 14.45
C ARG A 32 -31.73 -3.55 13.35
N THR A 33 -30.64 -4.28 13.10
CA THR A 33 -30.55 -5.27 12.01
C THR A 33 -30.19 -6.66 12.55
N GLY A 34 -30.55 -6.95 13.81
CA GLY A 34 -30.30 -8.25 14.43
C GLY A 34 -28.81 -8.60 14.49
N GLY A 35 -27.94 -7.60 14.71
CA GLY A 35 -26.48 -7.80 14.80
C GLY A 35 -25.76 -7.88 13.45
N ARG A 36 -26.46 -7.80 12.31
CA ARG A 36 -25.81 -7.74 10.99
C ARG A 36 -25.29 -6.32 10.68
N PRO A 37 -24.13 -6.18 10.03
CA PRO A 37 -23.62 -4.88 9.60
C PRO A 37 -24.47 -4.32 8.45
N THR A 38 -24.66 -3.00 8.43
CA THR A 38 -25.45 -2.34 7.39
C THR A 38 -24.72 -2.35 6.03
N VAL A 39 -25.48 -2.37 4.93
CA VAL A 39 -24.93 -2.31 3.56
C VAL A 39 -24.05 -1.07 3.36
N ARG A 40 -24.43 0.06 3.97
CA ARG A 40 -23.64 1.31 3.94
C ARG A 40 -22.31 1.18 4.68
N ALA A 41 -22.27 0.52 5.84
CA ALA A 41 -21.02 0.28 6.56
C ALA A 41 -20.08 -0.65 5.76
N MET A 42 -20.63 -1.65 5.08
CA MET A 42 -19.86 -2.56 4.22
C MET A 42 -19.30 -1.84 2.98
N SER A 43 -20.08 -0.98 2.32
CA SER A 43 -19.60 -0.20 1.18
C SER A 43 -18.53 0.82 1.58
N GLN A 44 -18.69 1.48 2.72
CA GLN A 44 -17.69 2.40 3.28
C GLN A 44 -16.38 1.67 3.60
N ARG A 45 -16.46 0.48 4.23
CA ARG A 45 -15.27 -0.35 4.49
C ARG A 45 -14.57 -0.74 3.20
N LYS A 46 -15.31 -1.17 2.16
CA LYS A 46 -14.73 -1.52 0.85
C LYS A 46 -13.99 -0.34 0.23
N ARG A 47 -14.53 0.88 0.34
CA ARG A 47 -13.86 2.10 -0.13
C ARG A 47 -12.59 2.38 0.68
N ALA A 48 -12.66 2.29 2.00
CA ALA A 48 -11.50 2.51 2.87
C ALA A 48 -10.37 1.50 2.61
N MET A 49 -10.71 0.21 2.37
CA MET A 49 -9.74 -0.81 2.00
C MET A 49 -9.04 -0.49 0.67
N LYS A 50 -9.78 -0.01 -0.34
CA LYS A 50 -9.18 0.43 -1.62
C LYS A 50 -8.22 1.61 -1.42
N GLY A 51 -8.60 2.59 -0.61
CA GLY A 51 -7.73 3.72 -0.28
C GLY A 51 -6.45 3.29 0.42
N CYS A 52 -6.56 2.35 1.38
CA CYS A 52 -5.41 1.79 2.07
C CYS A 52 -4.46 1.02 1.10
N LEU A 53 -5.02 0.22 0.20
CA LEU A 53 -4.25 -0.46 -0.86
C LEU A 53 -3.52 0.51 -1.79
N ALA A 54 -4.16 1.63 -2.15
CA ALA A 54 -3.51 2.64 -2.99
C ALA A 54 -2.26 3.24 -2.33
N ILE A 55 -2.32 3.47 -1.01
CA ILE A 55 -1.17 3.96 -0.23
C ILE A 55 -0.03 2.92 -0.25
N TRP A 56 -0.34 1.63 -0.04
CA TRP A 56 0.65 0.55 -0.12
C TRP A 56 1.29 0.43 -1.49
N LEU A 57 0.51 0.54 -2.57
CA LEU A 57 1.04 0.47 -3.93
C LEU A 57 2.02 1.61 -4.20
N ILE A 58 1.66 2.84 -3.86
CA ILE A 58 2.54 4.00 -4.04
C ILE A 58 3.82 3.85 -3.21
N TRP A 59 3.70 3.33 -1.98
CA TRP A 59 4.85 3.03 -1.13
C TRP A 59 5.80 2.02 -1.78
N CYS A 60 5.27 0.92 -2.30
CA CYS A 60 6.06 -0.11 -2.97
C CYS A 60 6.75 0.47 -4.22
N CYS A 61 6.04 1.25 -5.03
CA CYS A 61 6.63 1.94 -6.18
C CYS A 61 7.76 2.89 -5.75
N TYR A 62 7.54 3.68 -4.70
CA TYR A 62 8.54 4.59 -4.16
C TYR A 62 9.77 3.83 -3.63
N ALA A 63 9.58 2.72 -2.91
CA ALA A 63 10.66 1.90 -2.39
C ALA A 63 11.50 1.23 -3.49
N VAL A 64 10.85 0.76 -4.57
CA VAL A 64 11.55 0.20 -5.75
C VAL A 64 12.33 1.30 -6.48
N TYR A 65 11.70 2.46 -6.69
CA TYR A 65 12.34 3.61 -7.32
C TYR A 65 13.56 4.08 -6.54
N GLU A 66 13.45 4.18 -5.21
CA GLU A 66 14.58 4.58 -4.37
C GLU A 66 15.74 3.58 -4.47
N ARG A 67 15.48 2.27 -4.46
CA ARG A 67 16.56 1.28 -4.60
C ARG A 67 17.25 1.30 -5.96
N THR A 68 16.53 1.63 -7.02
CA THR A 68 17.05 1.52 -8.39
C THR A 68 17.62 2.83 -8.93
N VAL A 69 17.04 3.97 -8.55
CA VAL A 69 17.31 5.26 -9.21
C VAL A 69 18.09 6.22 -8.30
N ASP A 70 18.11 6.01 -6.98
CA ASP A 70 18.70 6.97 -6.04
C ASP A 70 20.20 7.20 -6.27
N GLY A 71 20.97 6.14 -6.53
CA GLY A 71 22.39 6.24 -6.81
C GLY A 71 22.72 7.03 -8.08
N ILE A 72 21.83 7.00 -9.07
CA ILE A 72 22.01 7.68 -10.35
C ILE A 72 21.61 9.15 -10.23
N ILE A 73 20.43 9.43 -9.68
CA ILE A 73 19.88 10.80 -9.63
C ILE A 73 20.53 11.65 -8.53
N GLY A 74 20.90 11.04 -7.39
CA GLY A 74 21.53 11.73 -6.28
C GLY A 74 22.89 12.36 -6.64
N MET A 75 23.54 11.90 -7.70
CA MET A 75 24.80 12.48 -8.20
C MET A 75 24.58 13.79 -8.97
N PHE A 76 23.42 13.97 -9.61
CA PHE A 76 23.16 15.12 -10.49
C PHE A 76 22.32 16.22 -9.82
N ILE A 77 21.44 15.87 -8.87
CA ILE A 77 20.50 16.82 -8.28
C ILE A 77 20.92 17.19 -6.85
N PRO A 78 21.37 18.43 -6.60
CA PRO A 78 21.60 18.89 -5.23
C PRO A 78 20.27 18.94 -4.46
N PHE A 79 20.29 18.66 -3.15
CA PHE A 79 19.12 18.59 -2.26
C PHE A 79 18.09 17.48 -2.55
N TYR A 80 18.47 16.43 -3.28
CA TYR A 80 17.57 15.30 -3.55
C TYR A 80 17.05 14.61 -2.27
N SER A 81 17.82 14.63 -1.17
CA SER A 81 17.37 14.13 0.14
C SER A 81 16.16 14.89 0.70
N GLU A 82 16.13 16.20 0.53
CA GLU A 82 15.05 17.05 1.08
C GLU A 82 13.79 16.93 0.24
N ILE A 83 13.93 16.83 -1.08
CA ILE A 83 12.80 16.57 -1.98
C ILE A 83 12.12 15.24 -1.60
N LYS A 84 12.90 14.19 -1.31
CA LYS A 84 12.34 12.92 -0.82
C LYS A 84 11.62 13.08 0.50
N ALA A 85 12.20 13.81 1.46
CA ALA A 85 11.58 14.04 2.75
C ALA A 85 10.22 14.75 2.59
N ILE A 86 10.16 15.77 1.73
CA ILE A 86 8.93 16.50 1.40
C ILE A 86 7.91 15.58 0.72
N LEU A 87 8.33 14.74 -0.22
CA LEU A 87 7.43 13.79 -0.89
C LEU A 87 6.83 12.77 0.10
N ILE A 88 7.65 12.18 0.97
CA ILE A 88 7.16 11.26 2.00
C ILE A 88 6.22 12.00 2.95
N LEU A 89 6.59 13.21 3.39
CA LEU A 89 5.78 14.04 4.27
C LEU A 89 4.42 14.38 3.61
N PHE A 90 4.41 14.72 2.33
CA PHE A 90 3.19 14.98 1.57
C PHE A 90 2.26 13.77 1.59
N PHE A 91 2.77 12.57 1.30
CA PHE A 91 1.96 11.34 1.35
C PHE A 91 1.56 10.95 2.78
N LEU A 92 2.40 11.25 3.77
CA LEU A 92 2.11 11.03 5.19
C LEU A 92 0.93 11.89 5.67
N LEU A 93 0.83 13.13 5.18
CA LEU A 93 -0.24 14.06 5.53
C LEU A 93 -1.52 13.81 4.72
N THR A 94 -1.40 13.62 3.41
CA THR A 94 -2.56 13.48 2.50
C THR A 94 -3.18 12.09 2.52
N ARG A 95 -2.39 11.06 2.88
CA ARG A 95 -2.82 9.66 3.00
C ARG A 95 -3.64 9.20 1.79
N ALA A 96 -4.78 8.54 2.02
CA ALA A 96 -5.64 8.00 0.98
C ALA A 96 -6.11 9.07 -0.01
N ARG A 97 -6.33 10.32 0.44
CA ARG A 97 -6.81 11.40 -0.43
C ARG A 97 -5.78 11.81 -1.49
N GLY A 98 -4.49 11.73 -1.16
CA GLY A 98 -3.40 11.98 -2.11
C GLY A 98 -3.02 10.74 -2.91
N ALA A 99 -3.13 9.55 -2.30
CA ALA A 99 -2.76 8.29 -2.93
C ALA A 99 -3.76 7.82 -4.01
N GLU A 100 -5.07 7.94 -3.76
CA GLU A 100 -6.11 7.52 -4.70
C GLU A 100 -6.00 8.15 -6.10
N PRO A 101 -5.85 9.48 -6.26
CA PRO A 101 -5.75 10.08 -7.59
C PRO A 101 -4.47 9.67 -8.33
N VAL A 102 -3.34 9.55 -7.64
CA VAL A 102 -2.07 9.07 -8.20
C VAL A 102 -2.23 7.63 -8.69
N TYR A 103 -2.88 6.78 -7.91
CA TYR A 103 -3.18 5.42 -8.34
C TYR A 103 -4.07 5.40 -9.58
N LEU A 104 -5.14 6.19 -9.61
CA LEU A 104 -6.11 6.16 -10.71
C LEU A 104 -5.56 6.71 -12.02
N HIS A 105 -4.73 7.75 -11.98
CA HIS A 105 -4.25 8.44 -13.18
C HIS A 105 -2.87 7.96 -13.65
N ILE A 106 -2.03 7.42 -12.76
CA ILE A 106 -0.66 7.02 -13.10
C ILE A 106 -0.52 5.50 -13.03
N LEU A 107 -0.74 4.91 -11.86
CA LEU A 107 -0.48 3.47 -11.69
C LEU A 107 -1.47 2.60 -12.47
N ARG A 108 -2.76 2.91 -12.40
CA ARG A 108 -3.80 2.13 -13.08
C ARG A 108 -3.55 1.98 -14.58
N PRO A 109 -3.31 3.04 -15.38
CA PRO A 109 -3.04 2.85 -16.81
C PRO A 109 -1.75 2.08 -17.08
N MET A 110 -0.73 2.22 -16.24
CA MET A 110 0.52 1.44 -16.38
C MET A 110 0.35 -0.04 -16.03
N VAL A 111 -0.50 -0.35 -15.03
CA VAL A 111 -0.71 -1.72 -14.54
C VAL A 111 -1.77 -2.47 -15.34
N LYS A 112 -2.80 -1.77 -15.85
CA LYS A 112 -3.91 -2.37 -16.60
C LYS A 112 -3.49 -3.32 -17.74
N PRO A 113 -2.48 -3.04 -18.59
CA PRO A 113 -2.07 -3.97 -19.65
C PRO A 113 -1.45 -5.27 -19.11
N TYR A 114 -0.95 -5.26 -17.87
CA TYR A 114 -0.29 -6.40 -17.24
C TYR A 114 -1.20 -7.14 -16.26
N THR A 115 -2.51 -6.90 -16.23
CA THR A 115 -3.39 -7.56 -15.24
C THR A 115 -3.37 -9.08 -15.41
N ALA A 116 -3.40 -9.58 -16.65
CA ALA A 116 -3.36 -11.02 -16.91
C ALA A 116 -2.05 -11.66 -16.45
N THR A 117 -0.91 -11.01 -16.69
CA THR A 117 0.39 -11.52 -16.23
C THR A 117 0.53 -11.44 -14.72
N LEU A 118 0.01 -10.37 -14.10
CA LEU A 118 -0.01 -10.23 -12.64
C LEU A 118 -0.90 -11.28 -11.97
N ASP A 119 -2.08 -11.54 -12.51
CA ASP A 119 -2.98 -12.57 -12.00
C ASP A 119 -2.32 -13.96 -12.07
N LEU A 120 -1.65 -14.29 -13.18
CA LEU A 120 -0.87 -15.53 -13.31
C LEU A 120 0.27 -15.64 -12.28
N VAL A 121 1.00 -14.54 -12.05
CA VAL A 121 2.09 -14.51 -11.04
C VAL A 121 1.53 -14.70 -9.64
N VAL A 122 0.41 -14.05 -9.31
CA VAL A 122 -0.24 -14.20 -7.99
C VAL A 122 -0.74 -15.63 -7.79
N GLU A 123 -1.33 -16.23 -8.82
CA GLU A 123 -1.79 -17.61 -8.77
C GLU A 123 -0.62 -18.58 -8.57
N ALA A 124 0.47 -18.41 -9.32
CA ALA A 124 1.69 -19.21 -9.15
C ALA A 124 2.29 -19.07 -7.75
N VAL A 125 2.37 -17.84 -7.21
CA VAL A 125 2.85 -17.60 -5.84
C VAL A 125 1.94 -18.26 -4.80
N THR A 126 0.62 -18.25 -5.02
CA THR A 126 -0.34 -18.89 -4.11
C THR A 126 -0.16 -20.40 -4.11
N GLN A 127 -0.07 -21.01 -5.29
CA GLN A 127 0.18 -22.45 -5.43
C GLN A 127 1.51 -22.88 -4.79
N LEU A 128 2.57 -22.09 -5.00
CA LEU A 128 3.85 -22.32 -4.34
C LEU A 128 3.74 -22.19 -2.82
N GLY A 129 3.00 -21.20 -2.32
CA GLY A 129 2.72 -21.02 -0.90
C GLY A 129 2.00 -22.22 -0.29
N ASP A 130 0.99 -22.75 -0.98
CA ASP A 130 0.24 -23.94 -0.56
C ASP A 130 1.13 -25.18 -0.52
N LEU A 131 2.02 -25.36 -1.50
CA LEU A 131 3.01 -26.43 -1.50
C LEU A 131 3.98 -26.32 -0.31
N VAL A 132 4.53 -25.13 -0.07
CA VAL A 132 5.43 -24.90 1.08
C VAL A 132 4.71 -25.19 2.39
N PHE A 133 3.46 -24.74 2.53
CA PHE A 133 2.65 -25.02 3.71
C PHE A 133 2.41 -26.52 3.90
N LEU A 134 2.10 -27.25 2.82
CA LEU A 134 1.95 -28.71 2.86
C LEU A 134 3.25 -29.38 3.30
N PHE A 135 4.40 -29.01 2.74
CA PHE A 135 5.70 -29.55 3.15
C PHE A 135 6.02 -29.27 4.63
N CYS A 136 5.68 -28.09 5.14
CA CYS A 136 5.85 -27.76 6.56
C CYS A 136 4.85 -28.47 7.49
N ALA A 137 3.70 -28.91 6.97
CA ALA A 137 2.65 -29.58 7.73
C ALA A 137 2.80 -31.11 7.77
N VAL A 138 3.65 -31.69 6.92
CA VAL A 138 4.01 -33.11 6.99
C VAL A 138 5.04 -33.30 8.12
N PRO A 139 4.76 -34.16 9.11
CA PRO A 139 5.64 -34.38 10.27
C PRO A 139 6.96 -35.06 9.92
#